data_AF-A0AAD4F762-F1
#
_entry.id   AF-A0AAD4F762-F1
#
_cell.length_a   1.000
_cell.length_b   1.000
_cell.length_c   1.000
_cell.angle_alpha   90.00
_cell.angle_beta   90.00
_cell.angle_gamma   90.00
#
_symmetry.space_group_name_H-M   'P 1'
#
loop_
_entity.id
_entity.type
_entity.pdbx_description
1 polymer ?
#
loop_
_entity_poly.entity_id
_entity_poly.type
_entity_poly.pdbx_seq_one_letter_code
_entity_poly.pdbx_strand_id
1 'polypeptide(L)'
;MDFIDYCDQNKILLAIFPPHATHTLQPLDVALFKPLSTAYSNELSSFIDQCQELLTITKSHFFPLFYRAWEASFKESTILRAFEVTGLSPFNSEVILQKFRAIAAESDSEWSNLSASDWRKIRTLIDRAVTHRESSKISQLDRTVHRLSSQAKVAQNEIRDLKEALINERKRRKRDKPLLLQEPEEYNGGAAF
;
A
#
# COMPACT_ATOMS: atom_id res chain seq x y z
N MET A 1 20.57 12.72 32.15
CA MET A 1 19.34 11.92 31.92
C MET A 1 18.15 12.87 31.92
N ASP A 2 18.33 14.03 31.29
CA ASP A 2 17.65 15.26 31.74
C ASP A 2 16.14 15.22 31.45
N PHE A 3 15.75 14.50 30.41
CA PHE A 3 14.34 14.25 30.07
C PHE A 3 13.64 13.33 31.09
N ILE A 4 14.29 12.25 31.52
CA ILE A 4 13.72 11.31 32.50
C ILE A 4 13.64 12.00 33.86
N ASP A 5 14.70 12.72 34.24
CA ASP A 5 14.75 13.48 35.48
C ASP A 5 13.65 14.56 35.51
N TYR A 6 13.42 15.24 34.39
CA TYR A 6 12.31 16.18 34.24
C TYR A 6 10.94 15.50 34.39
N CYS A 7 10.73 14.34 33.78
CA CYS A 7 9.47 13.60 33.91
C CYS A 7 9.22 13.16 35.36
N ASP A 8 10.24 12.67 36.05
CA ASP A 8 10.14 12.26 37.45
C ASP A 8 9.79 13.44 38.37
N GLN A 9 10.52 14.56 38.22
CA GLN A 9 10.27 15.80 38.97
C GLN A 9 8.84 16.34 38.78
N ASN A 10 8.29 16.19 37.57
CA ASN A 10 6.94 16.64 37.22
C ASN A 10 5.86 15.56 37.37
N LYS A 11 6.18 14.39 37.92
CA LYS A 11 5.24 13.26 38.10
C LYS A 11 4.57 12.80 36.79
N ILE A 12 5.31 12.88 35.69
CA ILE A 12 4.87 12.41 34.36
C ILE A 12 5.28 10.95 34.21
N LEU A 13 4.29 10.06 34.06
CA LEU A 13 4.53 8.65 33.80
C LEU A 13 4.99 8.45 32.35
N LEU A 14 6.18 7.89 32.19
CA LEU A 14 6.74 7.54 30.88
C LEU A 14 6.31 6.14 30.45
N ALA A 15 5.55 6.05 29.36
CA ALA A 15 5.26 4.78 28.71
C ALA A 15 6.46 4.36 27.85
N ILE A 16 7.13 3.27 28.23
CA ILE A 16 8.25 2.71 27.48
C ILE A 16 7.74 1.53 26.64
N PHE A 17 7.83 1.64 25.32
CA PHE A 17 7.43 0.57 24.42
C PHE A 17 8.60 -0.37 24.11
N PRO A 18 8.34 -1.67 23.92
CA PRO A 18 9.33 -2.58 23.35
C PRO A 18 9.79 -2.10 21.96
N PRO A 19 11.00 -2.48 21.53
CA PRO A 19 11.47 -2.22 20.18
C PRO A 19 10.45 -2.67 19.13
N HIS A 20 10.26 -1.87 18.09
CA HIS A 20 9.34 -2.11 16.98
C HIS A 20 7.85 -2.22 17.36
N ALA A 21 7.42 -1.85 18.57
CA ALA A 21 6.01 -1.95 19.00
C ALA A 21 5.15 -0.71 18.70
N THR A 22 5.71 0.34 18.10
CA THR A 22 5.02 1.60 17.78
C THR A 22 3.73 1.38 16.99
N HIS A 23 3.79 0.59 15.92
CA HIS A 23 2.65 0.26 15.06
C HIS A 23 1.56 -0.60 15.74
N THR A 24 1.75 -0.97 17.02
CA THR A 24 0.85 -1.84 17.78
C THR A 24 0.33 -1.15 19.04
N LEU A 25 1.21 -0.49 19.78
CA LEU A 25 0.92 0.06 21.11
C LEU A 25 0.75 1.57 21.10
N GLN A 26 1.24 2.29 20.08
CA GLN A 26 1.18 3.75 20.05
C GLN A 26 -0.16 4.20 19.42
N PRO A 27 -1.09 4.81 20.18
CA PRO A 27 -2.42 5.14 19.67
C PRO A 27 -2.40 6.07 18.46
N LEU A 28 -1.43 6.99 18.45
CA LEU A 28 -1.22 7.92 17.34
C LEU A 28 -0.95 7.19 16.02
N ASP A 29 0.01 6.26 16.02
CA ASP A 29 0.38 5.51 14.82
C ASP A 29 -0.67 4.50 14.39
N VAL A 30 -1.34 3.87 15.37
CA VAL A 30 -2.34 2.82 15.09
C VAL A 30 -3.61 3.38 14.46
N ALA A 31 -4.09 4.54 14.93
CA ALA A 31 -5.45 4.97 14.60
C ALA A 31 -5.59 6.45 14.20
N LEU A 32 -4.65 7.34 14.53
CA LEU A 32 -4.85 8.79 14.34
C LEU A 32 -4.09 9.37 13.14
N PHE A 33 -2.85 8.93 12.89
CA PHE A 33 -2.05 9.47 11.78
C PHE A 33 -2.57 9.11 10.40
N LYS A 34 -3.18 7.93 10.24
CA LYS A 34 -3.77 7.55 8.95
C LYS A 34 -4.97 8.44 8.59
N PRO A 35 -5.99 8.62 9.46
CA PRO A 35 -7.06 9.58 9.20
C PRO A 35 -6.57 11.02 9.00
N LEU A 36 -5.59 11.48 9.79
CA LEU A 36 -5.00 12.81 9.62
C LEU A 36 -4.38 12.96 8.23
N SER A 37 -3.58 12.00 7.79
CA SER A 37 -2.93 12.01 6.47
C SER A 37 -3.96 12.04 5.34
N THR A 38 -5.04 11.25 5.45
CA THR A 38 -6.14 11.29 4.49
C THR A 38 -6.87 12.63 4.49
N ALA A 39 -7.21 13.17 5.66
CA ALA A 39 -7.88 14.46 5.78
C ALA A 39 -7.02 15.60 5.20
N TYR A 40 -5.72 15.59 5.50
CA TYR A 40 -4.78 16.57 4.96
C TYR A 40 -4.65 16.47 3.44
N SER A 41 -4.58 15.26 2.90
CA SER A 41 -4.55 15.04 1.45
C SER A 41 -5.82 15.59 0.78
N ASN A 42 -6.98 15.42 1.40
CA ASN A 42 -8.25 15.97 0.89
C ASN A 42 -8.27 17.50 0.93
N GLU A 43 -7.83 18.12 2.04
CA GLU A 43 -7.71 19.58 2.14
C GLU A 43 -6.74 20.13 1.08
N LEU A 44 -5.63 19.44 0.84
CA LEU A 44 -4.65 19.81 -0.17
C LEU A 44 -5.24 19.75 -1.58
N SER A 45 -5.94 18.67 -1.92
CA SER A 45 -6.62 18.52 -3.21
C SER A 45 -7.68 19.62 -3.40
N SER A 46 -8.51 19.85 -2.39
CA SER A 46 -9.54 20.91 -2.46
C SER A 46 -8.94 22.30 -2.65
N PHE A 47 -7.82 22.58 -1.97
CA PHE A 47 -7.10 23.84 -2.14
C PHE A 47 -6.53 24.00 -3.56
N ILE A 48 -5.92 22.95 -4.12
CA ILE A 48 -5.39 22.96 -5.50
C ILE A 48 -6.52 23.18 -6.51
N ASP A 49 -7.65 22.49 -6.35
CA ASP A 49 -8.83 22.62 -7.21
C ASP A 49 -9.38 24.05 -7.18
N GLN A 50 -9.47 24.67 -6.00
CA GLN A 50 -9.91 26.06 -5.83
C GLN A 50 -8.96 27.07 -6.49
N CYS A 51 -7.66 26.77 -6.48
CA CYS A 51 -6.64 27.63 -7.07
C CYS A 51 -6.47 27.42 -8.58
N GLN A 52 -7.19 26.47 -9.19
CA GLN A 52 -7.04 26.08 -10.60
C GLN A 52 -5.58 25.78 -10.98
N GLU A 53 -4.78 25.24 -10.05
CA GLU A 53 -3.34 25.01 -10.21
C GLU A 53 -2.49 26.27 -10.48
N LEU A 54 -3.06 27.47 -10.35
CA LEU A 54 -2.38 28.74 -10.63
C LEU A 54 -1.46 29.19 -9.49
N LEU A 55 -1.67 28.66 -8.28
CA LEU A 55 -0.90 29.03 -7.09
C LEU A 55 0.06 27.91 -6.68
N THR A 56 1.31 28.29 -6.45
CA THR A 56 2.34 27.38 -5.91
C THR A 56 2.15 27.25 -4.40
N ILE A 57 2.05 26.02 -3.90
CA ILE A 57 1.95 25.75 -2.46
C ILE A 57 3.27 26.14 -1.78
N THR A 58 3.20 27.12 -0.88
CA THR A 58 4.31 27.54 -0.02
C THR A 58 4.09 27.07 1.42
N LYS A 59 5.15 27.16 2.24
CA LYS A 59 5.12 26.78 3.67
C LYS A 59 4.05 27.52 4.48
N SER A 60 3.63 28.73 4.08
CA SER A 60 2.59 29.48 4.80
C SER A 60 1.21 28.81 4.73
N HIS A 61 0.96 27.99 3.71
CA HIS A 61 -0.30 27.28 3.54
C HIS A 61 -0.39 26.00 4.38
N PHE A 62 0.75 25.52 4.90
CA PHE A 62 0.79 24.27 5.67
C PHE A 62 -0.12 24.34 6.89
N PHE A 63 0.06 25.35 7.75
CA PHE A 63 -0.66 25.40 9.03
C PHE A 63 -2.18 25.52 8.87
N PRO A 64 -2.72 26.42 8.00
CA PRO A 64 -4.16 26.47 7.76
C PRO A 64 -4.77 25.15 7.26
N LEU A 65 -4.10 24.46 6.32
CA LEU A 65 -4.57 23.17 5.80
C LEU A 65 -4.45 22.06 6.85
N PHE A 66 -3.34 22.03 7.58
CA PHE A 66 -3.10 21.09 8.66
C PHE A 66 -4.12 21.24 9.78
N TYR A 67 -4.43 22.47 10.19
CA TYR A 67 -5.36 22.73 11.28
C TYR A 67 -6.78 22.24 10.94
N ARG A 68 -7.25 22.46 9.72
CA ARG A 68 -8.53 21.91 9.24
C ARG A 68 -8.55 20.39 9.21
N ALA A 69 -7.48 19.78 8.71
CA ALA A 69 -7.32 18.34 8.71
C ALA A 69 -7.29 17.76 10.14
N TRP A 70 -6.63 18.45 11.06
CA TRP A 70 -6.55 18.10 12.46
C TRP A 70 -7.92 18.13 13.14
N GLU A 71 -8.69 19.22 12.97
CA GLU A 71 -10.06 19.31 13.50
C GLU A 71 -10.97 18.22 12.92
N ALA A 72 -10.77 17.85 11.66
CA ALA A 72 -11.54 16.77 11.02
C ALA A 72 -11.16 15.37 11.55
N SER A 73 -9.89 15.13 11.90
CA SER A 73 -9.39 13.79 12.26
C SER A 73 -9.27 13.53 13.77
N PHE A 74 -8.89 14.53 14.58
CA PHE A 74 -8.67 14.40 16.02
C PHE A 74 -9.95 14.65 16.81
N LYS A 75 -10.96 13.79 16.59
CA LYS A 75 -12.20 13.80 17.36
C LYS A 75 -12.04 12.99 18.64
N GLU A 76 -12.74 13.39 19.69
CA GLU A 76 -12.74 12.68 20.98
C GLU A 76 -13.04 11.17 20.81
N SER A 77 -14.04 10.83 20.00
CA SER A 77 -14.39 9.44 19.71
C SER A 77 -13.25 8.65 19.05
N THR A 78 -12.50 9.27 18.13
CA THR A 78 -11.35 8.65 17.46
C THR A 78 -10.19 8.47 18.42
N ILE A 79 -9.95 9.44 19.31
CA ILE A 79 -8.91 9.37 20.35
C ILE A 79 -9.24 8.23 21.32
N LEU A 80 -10.45 8.19 21.87
CA LEU A 80 -10.87 7.13 22.80
C LEU A 80 -10.74 5.75 22.14
N ARG A 81 -11.19 5.63 20.89
CA ARG A 81 -11.07 4.37 20.14
C ARG A 81 -9.61 3.98 19.87
N ALA A 82 -8.72 4.94 19.63
CA ALA A 82 -7.30 4.68 19.45
C ALA A 82 -6.69 4.01 20.69
N PHE A 83 -6.99 4.54 21.88
CA PHE A 83 -6.54 3.95 23.14
C PHE A 83 -7.12 2.55 23.39
N GLU A 84 -8.39 2.35 23.07
CA GLU A 84 -9.06 1.05 23.20
C GLU A 84 -8.42 -0.01 22.28
N VAL A 85 -8.16 0.33 21.02
CA VAL A 85 -7.55 -0.58 20.03
C VAL A 85 -6.11 -0.94 20.37
N THR A 86 -5.39 -0.04 21.05
CA THR A 86 -4.05 -0.33 21.59
C THR A 86 -4.07 -1.14 22.89
N GLY A 87 -5.25 -1.35 23.48
CA GLY A 87 -5.39 -2.05 24.77
C GLY A 87 -4.81 -1.26 25.96
N LEU A 88 -4.55 0.03 25.80
CA LEU A 88 -3.99 0.88 26.85
C LEU A 88 -5.08 1.42 27.78
N SER A 89 -6.23 1.82 27.24
CA SER A 89 -7.36 2.32 28.01
C SER A 89 -8.70 1.98 27.36
N PRO A 90 -9.57 1.18 28.02
CA PRO A 90 -9.28 0.42 29.24
C PRO A 90 -8.13 -0.57 29.02
N PHE A 91 -7.35 -0.85 30.06
CA PHE A 91 -6.20 -1.75 29.95
C PHE A 91 -6.65 -3.17 29.62
N ASN A 92 -6.29 -3.66 28.43
CA ASN A 92 -6.63 -5.00 27.95
C ASN A 92 -5.55 -5.52 26.99
N SER A 93 -4.66 -6.36 27.50
CA SER A 93 -3.58 -6.97 26.70
C SER A 93 -4.08 -7.95 25.63
N GLU A 94 -5.27 -8.53 25.80
CA GLU A 94 -5.77 -9.57 24.90
C GLU A 94 -6.04 -9.01 23.49
N VAL A 95 -6.42 -7.73 23.39
CA VAL A 95 -6.61 -7.04 22.10
C VAL A 95 -5.36 -7.10 21.23
N ILE A 96 -4.19 -7.00 21.85
CA ILE A 96 -2.91 -7.04 21.16
C ILE A 96 -2.45 -8.49 20.94
N LEU A 97 -2.61 -9.36 21.94
CA LEU A 97 -2.23 -10.77 21.84
C LEU A 97 -3.00 -11.50 20.73
N GLN A 98 -4.29 -11.19 20.54
CA GLN A 98 -5.09 -11.75 19.46
C GLN A 98 -4.55 -11.35 18.07
N LYS A 99 -4.10 -10.10 17.89
CA LYS A 99 -3.49 -9.65 16.63
C LYS A 99 -2.25 -10.47 16.29
N PHE A 100 -1.38 -10.71 17.28
CA PHE A 100 -0.18 -11.53 17.07
C PHE A 100 -0.51 -13.00 16.76
N ARG A 101 -1.52 -13.58 17.42
CA ARG A 101 -1.98 -14.95 17.13
C ARG A 101 -2.57 -15.07 15.73
N ALA A 102 -3.35 -14.09 15.29
CA ALA A 102 -3.92 -14.06 13.93
C ALA A 102 -2.82 -14.00 12.86
N ILE A 103 -1.81 -13.13 13.05
CA ILE A 103 -0.65 -13.04 12.15
C ILE A 103 0.10 -14.38 12.07
N ALA A 104 0.25 -15.09 13.20
CA ALA A 104 0.87 -16.42 13.20
C ALA A 104 0.04 -17.45 12.42
N ALA A 105 -1.28 -17.46 12.59
CA ALA A 105 -2.18 -18.39 11.89
C ALA A 105 -2.32 -18.09 10.38
N GLU A 106 -2.35 -16.82 9.99
CA GLU A 106 -2.33 -16.38 8.58
C GLU A 106 -1.00 -16.74 7.91
N SER A 107 0.12 -16.61 8.65
CA SER A 107 1.43 -17.04 8.14
C SER A 107 1.52 -18.54 7.87
N ASP A 108 0.77 -19.39 8.58
CA ASP A 108 0.82 -20.85 8.36
C ASP A 108 -0.13 -21.30 7.22
N SER A 109 -1.21 -20.58 6.99
CA SER A 109 -2.21 -20.88 5.96
C SER A 109 -1.82 -20.35 4.56
N GLU A 110 -1.23 -19.16 4.47
CA GLU A 110 -0.72 -18.59 3.21
C GLU A 110 0.50 -19.33 2.63
N TRP A 111 1.15 -20.20 3.40
CA TRP A 111 2.39 -20.88 2.99
C TRP A 111 2.16 -22.01 1.98
N SER A 112 0.90 -22.39 1.77
CA SER A 112 0.48 -23.44 0.84
C SER A 112 0.41 -22.99 -0.63
N ASN A 113 0.34 -21.68 -0.91
CA ASN A 113 0.28 -21.12 -2.26
C ASN A 113 1.55 -20.31 -2.59
N LEU A 114 2.68 -21.00 -2.74
CA LEU A 114 3.94 -20.36 -3.11
C LEU A 114 3.94 -19.98 -4.60
N SER A 115 3.76 -18.69 -4.89
CA SER A 115 4.10 -18.11 -6.20
C SER A 115 5.60 -17.81 -6.27
N ALA A 116 6.24 -18.16 -7.39
CA ALA A 116 7.67 -17.89 -7.64
C ALA A 116 8.06 -16.39 -7.58
N SER A 117 7.07 -15.48 -7.55
CA SER A 117 7.26 -14.04 -7.38
C SER A 117 7.59 -13.61 -5.94
N ASP A 118 7.28 -14.45 -4.95
CA ASP A 118 7.24 -14.03 -3.55
C ASP A 118 8.56 -14.35 -2.84
N TRP A 119 9.65 -13.76 -3.34
CA TRP A 119 11.01 -14.00 -2.85
C TRP A 119 11.18 -13.76 -1.34
N ARG A 120 10.40 -12.84 -0.77
CA ARG A 120 10.39 -12.58 0.69
C ARG A 120 9.90 -13.79 1.48
N LYS A 121 8.86 -14.48 0.99
CA LYS A 121 8.34 -15.71 1.60
C LYS A 121 9.35 -16.85 1.46
N ILE A 122 9.95 -16.98 0.27
CA ILE A 122 11.03 -17.96 0.01
C ILE A 122 12.22 -17.72 0.96
N ARG A 123 12.62 -16.47 1.16
CA ARG A 123 13.69 -16.10 2.09
C ARG A 123 13.36 -16.46 3.53
N THR A 124 12.15 -16.15 4.01
CA THR A 124 11.73 -16.54 5.36
C THR A 124 11.71 -18.05 5.57
N LEU A 125 11.42 -18.85 4.53
CA LEU A 125 11.50 -20.31 4.59
C LEU A 125 12.95 -20.79 4.64
N ILE A 126 13.83 -20.22 3.83
CA ILE A 126 15.27 -20.52 3.86
C ILE A 126 15.86 -20.18 5.24
N ASP A 127 15.52 -19.02 5.79
CA ASP A 127 16.00 -18.56 7.09
C ASP A 127 15.48 -19.43 8.26
N ARG A 128 14.24 -19.97 8.17
CA ARG A 128 13.69 -20.91 9.17
C ARG A 128 14.27 -22.32 9.04
N ALA A 129 14.49 -22.81 7.82
CA ALA A 129 14.93 -24.18 7.56
C ALA A 129 16.43 -24.38 7.87
N VAL A 130 17.23 -23.32 7.83
CA VAL A 130 18.68 -23.42 8.00
C VAL A 130 19.10 -23.08 9.43
N THR A 131 19.27 -24.12 10.23
CA THR A 131 19.98 -24.03 11.52
C THR A 131 21.48 -24.25 11.29
N HIS A 132 22.21 -23.14 11.12
CA HIS A 132 23.66 -23.04 11.36
C HIS A 132 24.58 -24.09 10.70
N ARG A 133 24.66 -24.14 9.36
CA ARG A 133 25.85 -24.68 8.65
C ARG A 133 25.89 -24.19 7.20
N GLU A 134 27.00 -23.54 6.82
CA GLU A 134 27.39 -23.08 5.47
C GLU A 134 26.84 -21.73 4.94
N SER A 135 27.20 -20.64 5.62
CA SER A 135 26.89 -19.23 5.24
C SER A 135 27.20 -18.85 3.77
N SER A 136 28.25 -19.39 3.16
CA SER A 136 28.66 -18.99 1.79
C SER A 136 27.76 -19.56 0.70
N LYS A 137 27.37 -20.84 0.79
CA LYS A 137 26.47 -21.49 -0.19
C LYS A 137 25.06 -20.89 -0.11
N ILE A 138 24.63 -20.50 1.09
CA ILE A 138 23.35 -19.80 1.30
C ILE A 138 23.38 -18.42 0.66
N SER A 139 24.46 -17.65 0.84
CA SER A 139 24.60 -16.35 0.17
C SER A 139 24.62 -16.49 -1.36
N GLN A 140 25.19 -17.57 -1.88
CA GLN A 140 25.12 -17.89 -3.31
C GLN A 140 23.70 -18.23 -3.76
N LEU A 141 22.97 -19.04 -2.98
CA LEU A 141 21.58 -19.40 -3.26
C LEU A 141 20.64 -18.18 -3.18
N ASP A 142 20.83 -17.31 -2.19
CA ASP A 142 20.07 -16.07 -2.05
C ASP A 142 20.25 -15.17 -3.28
N ARG A 143 21.50 -15.01 -3.75
CA ARG A 143 21.81 -14.26 -4.98
C ARG A 143 21.17 -14.88 -6.22
N THR A 144 21.16 -16.20 -6.36
CA THR A 144 20.55 -16.86 -7.53
C THR A 144 19.02 -16.76 -7.50
N VAL A 145 18.40 -16.96 -6.34
CA VAL A 145 16.94 -16.78 -6.15
C VAL A 145 16.54 -15.34 -6.44
N HIS A 146 17.29 -14.36 -5.91
CA HIS A 146 17.06 -12.94 -6.20
C HIS A 146 17.16 -12.63 -7.70
N ARG A 147 18.20 -13.13 -8.37
CA ARG A 147 18.39 -12.93 -9.82
C ARG A 147 17.26 -13.57 -10.62
N LEU A 148 16.91 -14.82 -10.35
CA LEU A 148 15.83 -15.53 -11.06
C LEU A 148 14.48 -14.84 -10.86
N SER A 149 14.19 -14.39 -9.63
CA SER A 149 12.96 -13.65 -9.34
C SER A 149 12.89 -12.33 -10.12
N SER A 150 13.99 -11.56 -10.17
CA SER A 150 14.05 -10.33 -10.97
C SER A 150 13.84 -10.59 -12.47
N GLN A 151 14.46 -11.65 -13.01
CA GLN A 151 14.34 -12.01 -14.42
C GLN A 151 12.93 -12.46 -14.76
N ALA A 152 12.31 -13.27 -13.89
CA ALA A 152 10.92 -13.69 -14.05
C ALA A 152 9.97 -12.49 -14.05
N LYS A 153 10.20 -11.50 -13.18
CA LYS A 153 9.37 -10.29 -13.14
C LYS A 153 9.51 -9.43 -14.39
N VAL A 154 10.73 -9.24 -14.89
CA VAL A 154 10.98 -8.50 -16.14
C VAL A 154 10.31 -9.20 -17.32
N ALA A 155 10.49 -10.51 -17.46
CA ALA A 155 9.87 -11.29 -18.54
C ALA A 155 8.33 -11.25 -18.47
N GLN A 156 7.74 -11.30 -17.28
CA GLN A 156 6.28 -11.16 -17.11
C GLN A 156 5.78 -9.78 -17.56
N ASN A 157 6.51 -8.72 -17.23
CA ASN A 157 6.15 -7.37 -17.65
C ASN A 157 6.28 -7.24 -19.18
N GLU A 158 7.35 -7.74 -19.79
CA GLU A 158 7.52 -7.74 -21.25
C GLU A 158 6.39 -8.50 -21.96
N ILE A 159 6.02 -9.69 -21.47
CA ILE A 159 4.90 -10.47 -22.01
C ILE A 159 3.59 -9.67 -21.94
N ARG A 160 3.35 -8.97 -20.82
CA ARG A 160 2.16 -8.15 -20.65
C ARG A 160 2.15 -6.97 -21.64
N ASP A 161 3.26 -6.24 -21.73
CA ASP A 161 3.38 -5.06 -22.57
C ASP A 161 3.28 -5.43 -24.07
N LEU A 162 3.86 -6.56 -24.47
CA LEU A 162 3.71 -7.12 -25.83
C LEU A 162 2.28 -7.53 -26.14
N LYS A 163 1.55 -8.12 -25.18
CA LYS A 163 0.13 -8.47 -25.35
C LYS A 163 -0.71 -7.22 -25.55
N GLU A 164 -0.46 -6.16 -24.79
CA GLU A 164 -1.15 -4.87 -24.93
C GLU A 164 -0.85 -4.23 -26.29
N ALA A 165 0.41 -4.21 -26.70
CA ALA A 165 0.82 -3.70 -28.01
C ALA A 165 0.11 -4.45 -29.15
N LEU A 166 0.04 -5.79 -29.08
CA LEU A 166 -0.63 -6.63 -30.07
C LEU A 166 -2.14 -6.36 -30.13
N ILE A 167 -2.79 -6.14 -28.99
CA ILE A 167 -4.21 -5.76 -28.94
C ILE A 167 -4.43 -4.39 -29.62
N ASN A 168 -3.55 -3.42 -29.34
CA ASN A 168 -3.64 -2.08 -29.93
C ASN A 168 -3.40 -2.11 -31.44
N GLU A 169 -2.46 -2.92 -31.91
CA GLU A 169 -2.14 -3.12 -33.32
C GLU A 169 -3.34 -3.74 -34.08
N ARG A 170 -3.96 -4.79 -33.52
CA ARG A 170 -5.18 -5.38 -34.07
C ARG A 170 -6.33 -4.40 -34.15
N LYS A 171 -6.49 -3.53 -33.13
CA LYS A 171 -7.50 -2.45 -33.15
C LYS A 171 -7.22 -1.42 -34.23
N ARG A 172 -5.95 -1.03 -34.42
CA ARG A 172 -5.53 -0.12 -35.48
C ARG A 172 -5.81 -0.69 -36.88
N ARG A 173 -5.42 -1.95 -37.14
CA ARG A 173 -5.73 -2.64 -38.41
C ARG A 173 -7.22 -2.74 -38.73
N LYS A 174 -8.08 -2.83 -37.70
CA LYS A 174 -9.54 -2.81 -37.89
C LYS A 174 -10.06 -1.42 -38.28
N ARG A 175 -9.42 -0.34 -37.81
CA ARG A 175 -9.76 1.06 -38.15
C ARG A 175 -9.27 1.46 -39.54
N ASP A 176 -8.12 0.92 -39.98
CA ASP A 176 -7.53 1.22 -41.29
C ASP A 176 -8.21 0.46 -42.46
N LYS A 177 -9.28 -0.32 -42.19
CA LYS A 177 -10.13 -0.86 -43.25
C LYS A 177 -10.99 0.28 -43.81
N PRO A 178 -10.83 0.68 -45.08
CA PRO A 178 -11.64 1.74 -45.65
C PRO A 178 -13.12 1.30 -45.64
N LEU A 179 -14.00 2.21 -45.19
CA LEU A 179 -15.43 2.10 -45.47
C LEU A 179 -15.56 2.21 -47.00
N LEU A 180 -16.04 1.15 -47.66
CA LEU A 180 -16.38 1.23 -49.09
C LEU A 180 -17.53 2.22 -49.24
N LEU A 181 -17.22 3.44 -49.66
CA LEU A 181 -18.17 4.51 -50.00
C LEU A 181 -18.64 4.38 -51.46
N GLN A 182 -18.93 3.17 -51.91
CA GLN A 182 -19.72 2.96 -53.12
C GLN A 182 -21.07 2.42 -52.69
N GLU A 183 -22.13 3.15 -53.01
CA GLU A 183 -23.48 2.60 -53.03
C GLU A 183 -23.47 1.35 -53.92
N PRO A 184 -24.08 0.22 -53.51
CA PRO A 184 -24.27 -0.88 -54.42
C PRO A 184 -25.06 -0.37 -55.63
N GLU A 185 -24.52 -0.58 -56.83
CA GLU A 185 -25.21 -0.26 -58.08
C GLU A 185 -26.65 -0.77 -58.02
N GLU A 186 -27.59 0.12 -58.37
CA GLU A 186 -29.03 -0.06 -58.30
C GLU A 186 -29.46 -1.46 -58.75
N TYR A 187 -30.04 -2.22 -57.82
CA TYR A 187 -30.84 -3.39 -58.17
C TYR A 187 -32.13 -2.89 -58.84
N ASN A 188 -32.07 -2.70 -60.16
CA ASN A 188 -33.23 -2.46 -60.99
C ASN A 188 -34.01 -3.77 -61.13
N GLY A 189 -34.83 -4.07 -60.11
CA GLY A 189 -35.83 -5.12 -60.13
C GLY A 189 -36.87 -4.84 -61.20
N GLY A 190 -36.60 -5.28 -62.43
CA GLY A 190 -37.55 -5.22 -63.53
C GLY A 190 -38.74 -6.14 -63.27
N ALA A 191 -39.93 -5.57 -63.20
CA ALA A 191 -41.18 -6.29 -63.46
C ALA A 191 -41.51 -6.12 -64.95
N ALA A 192 -41.42 -7.20 -65.72
CA ALA A 192 -41.99 -7.28 -67.06
C ALA A 192 -43.47 -7.64 -66.94
N PHE A 193 -44.35 -6.80 -67.47
CA PHE A 193 -45.73 -7.13 -67.83
C PHE A 193 -45.77 -7.60 -69.30
#